data_AF-A0A9X0WB32-F1
#
_entry.id   AF-A0A9X0WB32-F1
#
_cell.length_a   1.000
_cell.length_b   1.000
_cell.length_c   1.000
_cell.angle_alpha   90.00
_cell.angle_beta   90.00
_cell.angle_gamma   90.00
#
_symmetry.space_group_name_H-M   'P 1'
#
loop_
_entity.id
_entity.type
_entity.pdbx_description
1 polymer ?
#
loop_
_entity_poly.entity_id
_entity_poly.type
_entity_poly.pdbx_seq_one_letter_code
_entity_poly.pdbx_strand_id
1 'polypeptide(L)'
;MTRPTSSLLVPVAVLAVGLSLFPETGEARSVLGRLWDRFAEPSVEILAKAVPPKTAAAMRWPQSRSAANGRVIAFVSSHQKGTLGDRLTALRLTGQGYEKLPSKYNSLHGIDGVFVRRTPKGDIAEIRLVENKVDSAMLNPGPPAQMSDAWIRQSCQKMLNTGDAGAADTARLVLAHLDSPRLRRELWHHDLSTGKTTVRSVDHSGQPQNINQRWGDRLVANELNRQCEAARLVCQTP
;
A
#
# COMPACT_ATOMS: atom_id res chain seq x y z
N MET A 1 -2.39 -36.85 44.02
CA MET A 1 -3.37 -35.83 44.46
C MET A 1 -4.10 -35.31 43.24
N THR A 2 -5.43 -35.37 43.31
CA THR A 2 -6.41 -35.22 42.24
C THR A 2 -6.74 -33.76 41.92
N ARG A 3 -7.20 -33.51 40.67
CA ARG A 3 -7.60 -32.22 40.06
C ARG A 3 -8.68 -31.45 40.86
N PRO A 4 -8.94 -30.17 40.51
CA PRO A 4 -10.10 -29.97 39.64
C PRO A 4 -9.91 -28.97 38.49
N THR A 5 -10.59 -29.31 37.40
CA THR A 5 -10.98 -28.51 36.24
C THR A 5 -12.23 -27.69 36.55
N SER A 6 -12.30 -26.44 36.09
CA SER A 6 -13.58 -25.72 35.97
C SER A 6 -13.66 -25.02 34.61
N SER A 7 -14.52 -25.57 33.77
CA SER A 7 -15.02 -24.98 32.53
C SER A 7 -16.20 -24.07 32.86
N LEU A 8 -16.20 -22.83 32.35
CA LEU A 8 -17.36 -21.93 32.42
C LEU A 8 -17.86 -21.67 31.00
N LEU A 9 -19.07 -22.18 30.76
CA LEU A 9 -19.92 -21.97 29.59
C LEU A 9 -20.53 -20.57 29.67
N VAL A 10 -20.52 -19.84 28.55
CA VAL A 10 -21.27 -18.59 28.36
C VAL A 10 -22.45 -18.88 27.43
N PRO A 11 -23.70 -18.49 27.78
CA PRO A 11 -24.85 -18.71 26.93
C PRO A 11 -24.92 -17.69 25.78
N VAL A 12 -25.27 -18.19 24.59
CA VAL A 12 -25.61 -17.43 23.39
C VAL A 12 -27.08 -17.01 23.48
N ALA A 13 -27.35 -15.72 23.43
CA ALA A 13 -28.70 -15.18 23.28
C ALA A 13 -28.96 -14.86 21.79
N VAL A 14 -29.96 -15.53 21.23
CA VAL A 14 -30.56 -15.27 19.92
C VAL A 14 -31.66 -14.24 20.12
N LEU A 15 -31.58 -13.09 19.44
CA LEU A 15 -32.70 -12.15 19.37
C LEU A 15 -33.24 -12.07 17.94
N ALA A 16 -34.54 -12.31 17.82
CA ALA A 16 -35.28 -12.45 16.60
C ALA A 16 -35.76 -11.11 16.01
N VAL A 17 -35.92 -11.18 14.69
CA VAL A 17 -36.62 -10.31 13.73
C VAL A 17 -37.81 -9.54 14.28
N GLY A 18 -37.85 -8.24 13.97
CA GLY A 18 -39.05 -7.39 14.03
C GLY A 18 -39.22 -6.61 12.73
N LEU A 19 -40.03 -7.14 11.81
CA LEU A 19 -40.56 -6.48 10.62
C LEU A 19 -41.87 -5.78 11.03
N SER A 20 -42.03 -4.48 10.78
CA SER A 20 -43.33 -3.77 10.81
C SER A 20 -43.20 -2.49 9.98
N LEU A 21 -43.79 -2.46 8.78
CA LEU A 21 -45.12 -1.90 8.45
C LEU A 21 -45.05 -0.42 8.04
N PHE A 22 -45.05 -0.21 6.71
CA PHE A 22 -45.38 1.05 6.05
C PHE A 22 -46.90 1.26 6.06
N PRO A 23 -47.38 2.49 6.29
CA PRO A 23 -48.69 2.91 5.82
C PRO A 23 -48.58 3.74 4.53
N GLU A 24 -49.38 3.34 3.55
CA GLU A 24 -49.82 4.13 2.40
C GLU A 24 -50.72 5.27 2.86
N THR A 25 -50.56 6.47 2.28
CA THR A 25 -51.67 7.40 2.04
C THR A 25 -51.39 8.20 0.78
N GLY A 26 -52.33 8.15 -0.16
CA GLY A 26 -52.31 8.90 -1.42
C GLY A 26 -53.02 10.26 -1.35
N GLU A 27 -52.88 10.96 -2.47
CA GLU A 27 -53.69 12.05 -3.03
C GLU A 27 -53.84 13.38 -2.27
N ALA A 28 -53.28 14.45 -2.85
CA ALA A 28 -54.02 15.69 -3.09
C ALA A 28 -53.41 16.48 -4.26
N ARG A 29 -54.24 16.77 -5.25
CA ARG A 29 -53.97 17.57 -6.44
C ARG A 29 -53.96 19.07 -6.15
N SER A 30 -53.23 19.77 -7.02
CA SER A 30 -53.44 21.14 -7.49
C SER A 30 -53.14 22.28 -6.52
N VAL A 31 -52.24 23.17 -6.95
CA VAL A 31 -52.47 24.61 -7.15
C VAL A 31 -51.12 25.20 -7.60
N LEU A 32 -51.17 26.13 -8.56
CA LEU A 32 -50.06 26.91 -9.14
C LEU A 32 -49.39 26.37 -10.42
N GLY A 33 -50.22 26.22 -11.45
CA GLY A 33 -49.83 26.76 -12.75
C GLY A 33 -49.76 28.29 -12.66
N ARG A 34 -48.54 28.83 -12.81
CA ARG A 34 -48.18 30.18 -13.32
C ARG A 34 -46.77 30.53 -12.84
N LEU A 35 -45.75 30.08 -13.58
CA LEU A 35 -44.37 30.61 -13.54
C LEU A 35 -43.53 29.99 -14.66
N TRP A 36 -44.04 30.01 -15.91
CA TRP A 36 -43.36 29.38 -17.05
C TRP A 36 -42.68 30.35 -18.03
N ASP A 37 -42.68 31.66 -17.81
CA ASP A 37 -42.09 32.61 -18.76
C ASP A 37 -41.21 33.66 -18.09
N ARG A 38 -40.01 33.24 -17.62
CA ARG A 38 -38.83 34.11 -17.44
C ARG A 38 -37.72 33.35 -16.72
N PHE A 39 -36.92 32.62 -17.46
CA PHE A 39 -35.47 32.40 -17.26
C PHE A 39 -35.01 31.72 -18.56
N ALA A 40 -34.81 32.49 -19.63
CA ALA A 40 -33.45 32.84 -20.06
C ALA A 40 -32.55 31.61 -20.02
N GLU A 41 -32.47 30.87 -21.13
CA GLU A 41 -31.52 29.79 -21.31
C GLU A 41 -30.09 30.35 -21.14
N PRO A 42 -29.32 29.95 -20.10
CA PRO A 42 -27.90 29.97 -20.27
C PRO A 42 -27.59 28.83 -21.23
N SER A 43 -27.14 29.19 -22.43
CA SER A 43 -26.43 28.29 -23.33
C SER A 43 -25.32 27.61 -22.51
N VAL A 44 -25.61 26.40 -22.05
CA VAL A 44 -24.61 25.52 -21.44
C VAL A 44 -23.75 25.06 -22.62
N GLU A 45 -22.78 25.89 -22.96
CA GLU A 45 -21.61 25.45 -23.69
C GLU A 45 -20.92 24.45 -22.75
N ILE A 46 -21.35 23.18 -22.85
CA ILE A 46 -20.65 22.05 -22.26
C ILE A 46 -19.31 22.02 -23.00
N LEU A 47 -18.37 22.80 -22.49
CA LEU A 47 -16.96 22.48 -22.58
C LEU A 47 -16.85 21.09 -21.97
N ALA A 48 -17.02 20.09 -22.82
CA ALA A 48 -16.51 18.76 -22.64
C ALA A 48 -15.01 18.99 -22.40
N LYS A 49 -14.64 19.19 -21.14
CA LYS A 49 -13.27 19.00 -20.69
C LYS A 49 -12.95 17.64 -21.23
N ALA A 50 -12.11 17.61 -22.26
CA ALA A 50 -11.52 16.39 -22.75
C ALA A 50 -10.98 15.72 -21.50
N VAL A 51 -11.68 14.67 -21.05
CA VAL A 51 -11.14 13.77 -20.06
C VAL A 51 -9.85 13.33 -20.73
N PRO A 52 -8.66 13.70 -20.21
CA PRO A 52 -7.43 13.26 -20.82
C PRO A 52 -7.58 11.74 -20.93
N PRO A 53 -7.34 11.14 -22.11
CA PRO A 53 -7.53 9.72 -22.28
C PRO A 53 -6.80 9.06 -21.12
N LYS A 54 -7.53 8.28 -20.30
CA LYS A 54 -6.92 7.42 -19.28
C LYS A 54 -5.73 6.78 -19.97
N THR A 55 -4.55 7.17 -19.52
CA THR A 55 -3.28 6.92 -20.19
C THR A 55 -3.12 5.43 -20.46
N ALA A 56 -2.45 5.12 -21.57
CA ALA A 56 -2.22 3.79 -22.14
C ALA A 56 -2.18 2.65 -21.10
N ALA A 57 -3.05 1.67 -21.32
CA ALA A 57 -3.17 0.41 -20.61
C ALA A 57 -3.61 0.51 -19.14
N ALA A 58 -4.91 0.30 -18.90
CA ALA A 58 -5.31 -0.58 -17.81
C ALA A 58 -4.48 -1.87 -17.97
N MET A 59 -3.41 -1.97 -17.20
CA MET A 59 -2.42 -3.02 -17.28
C MET A 59 -3.13 -4.35 -17.03
N ARG A 60 -3.47 -5.08 -18.10
CA ARG A 60 -4.20 -6.34 -18.02
C ARG A 60 -3.29 -7.34 -17.33
N TRP A 61 -3.69 -7.74 -16.13
CA TRP A 61 -3.13 -8.91 -15.46
C TRP A 61 -3.72 -10.16 -16.12
N PRO A 62 -2.96 -11.25 -16.26
CA PRO A 62 -1.60 -11.48 -15.75
C PRO A 62 -0.51 -10.72 -16.53
N GLN A 63 0.66 -10.55 -15.91
CA GLN A 63 1.85 -10.01 -16.58
C GLN A 63 2.98 -11.03 -16.60
N SER A 64 3.67 -11.15 -17.73
CA SER A 64 4.91 -11.92 -17.83
C SER A 64 6.12 -11.01 -17.97
N ARG A 65 7.25 -11.40 -17.37
CA ARG A 65 8.53 -10.68 -17.44
C ARG A 65 9.69 -11.64 -17.59
N SER A 66 10.53 -11.42 -18.60
CA SER A 66 11.85 -12.04 -18.66
C SER A 66 12.72 -11.45 -17.56
N ALA A 67 13.29 -12.32 -16.73
CA ALA A 67 14.02 -11.92 -15.54
C ALA A 67 15.52 -12.19 -15.66
N ALA A 68 16.30 -11.57 -14.78
CA ALA A 68 17.76 -11.64 -14.76
C ALA A 68 18.34 -13.05 -14.55
N ASN A 69 17.52 -14.00 -14.09
CA ASN A 69 17.87 -15.41 -14.00
C ASN A 69 17.62 -16.20 -15.30
N GLY A 70 17.24 -15.52 -16.39
CA GLY A 70 16.94 -16.12 -17.68
C GLY A 70 15.53 -16.74 -17.79
N ARG A 71 14.72 -16.70 -16.73
CA ARG A 71 13.36 -17.28 -16.73
C ARG A 71 12.31 -16.24 -17.12
N VAL A 72 11.20 -16.71 -17.69
CA VAL A 72 9.99 -15.89 -17.83
C VAL A 72 9.11 -16.11 -16.60
N ILE A 73 8.80 -15.02 -15.90
CA ILE A 73 8.00 -15.03 -14.67
C ILE A 73 6.62 -14.49 -14.99
N ALA A 74 5.60 -15.30 -14.77
CA ALA A 74 4.20 -14.89 -14.87
C ALA A 74 3.66 -14.53 -13.48
N PHE A 75 3.20 -13.29 -13.36
CA PHE A 75 2.56 -12.74 -12.19
C PHE A 75 1.04 -12.73 -12.37
N VAL A 76 0.33 -13.35 -11.44
CA VAL A 76 -1.15 -13.45 -11.48
C VAL A 76 -1.83 -12.13 -11.11
N SER A 77 -1.14 -11.26 -10.35
CA SER A 77 -1.68 -9.98 -9.90
C SER A 77 -0.58 -8.97 -9.61
N SER A 78 -0.96 -7.69 -9.58
CA SER A 78 -0.10 -6.59 -9.11
C SER A 78 0.35 -6.80 -7.67
N HIS A 79 -0.50 -7.40 -6.83
CA HIS A 79 -0.19 -7.66 -5.44
C HIS A 79 0.93 -8.70 -5.28
N GLN A 80 0.94 -9.76 -6.10
CA GLN A 80 2.02 -10.75 -6.07
C GLN A 80 3.36 -10.10 -6.44
N LYS A 81 3.36 -9.24 -7.46
CA LYS A 81 4.55 -8.50 -7.89
C LYS A 81 5.01 -7.48 -6.85
N GLY A 82 4.09 -6.74 -6.24
CA GLY A 82 4.38 -5.82 -5.14
C GLY A 82 4.98 -6.55 -3.93
N THR A 83 4.39 -7.67 -3.53
CA THR A 83 4.88 -8.51 -2.41
C THR A 83 6.31 -9.02 -2.65
N LEU A 84 6.66 -9.31 -3.90
CA LEU A 84 8.05 -9.63 -4.26
C LEU A 84 8.98 -8.43 -4.01
N GLY A 85 8.57 -7.21 -4.37
CA GLY A 85 9.29 -5.97 -4.06
C GLY A 85 9.51 -5.77 -2.56
N ASP A 86 8.44 -5.92 -1.76
CA ASP A 86 8.49 -5.84 -0.28
C ASP A 86 9.52 -6.82 0.29
N ARG A 87 9.57 -8.03 -0.28
CA ARG A 87 10.47 -9.09 0.13
C ARG A 87 11.91 -8.80 -0.25
N LEU A 88 12.18 -8.35 -1.47
CA LEU A 88 13.53 -7.98 -1.93
C LEU A 88 14.11 -6.86 -1.05
N THR A 89 13.31 -5.83 -0.76
CA THR A 89 13.66 -4.75 0.15
C THR A 89 13.96 -5.29 1.55
N ALA A 90 13.06 -6.11 2.10
CA ALA A 90 13.24 -6.67 3.44
C ALA A 90 14.50 -7.53 3.57
N LEU A 91 14.78 -8.41 2.60
CA LEU A 91 15.99 -9.23 2.60
C LEU A 91 17.25 -8.37 2.61
N ARG A 92 17.29 -7.29 1.81
CA ARG A 92 18.46 -6.42 1.77
C ARG A 92 18.64 -5.63 3.06
N LEU A 93 17.60 -4.97 3.55
CA LEU A 93 17.72 -4.14 4.75
C LEU A 93 17.97 -4.97 6.01
N THR A 94 17.34 -6.14 6.14
CA THR A 94 17.63 -7.05 7.27
C THR A 94 19.06 -7.59 7.22
N GLY A 95 19.57 -7.91 6.03
CA GLY A 95 20.99 -8.26 5.83
C GLY A 95 21.97 -7.13 6.15
N GLN A 96 21.49 -5.88 6.24
CA GLN A 96 22.27 -4.71 6.67
C GLN A 96 22.07 -4.37 8.17
N GLY A 97 21.40 -5.23 8.92
CA GLY A 97 21.18 -5.06 10.36
C GLY A 97 20.00 -4.17 10.73
N TYR A 98 19.05 -3.95 9.82
CA TYR A 98 17.78 -3.30 10.16
C TYR A 98 16.74 -4.34 10.61
N GLU A 99 15.93 -3.96 11.59
CA GLU A 99 14.73 -4.66 12.01
C GLU A 99 13.53 -4.16 11.18
N LYS A 100 12.74 -5.06 10.59
CA LYS A 100 11.48 -4.68 9.91
C LYS A 100 10.35 -4.62 10.94
N LEU A 101 9.66 -3.49 10.98
CA LEU A 101 8.48 -3.29 11.84
C LEU A 101 7.16 -3.51 11.07
N PRO A 102 6.04 -3.80 11.77
CA PRO A 102 4.72 -3.85 11.16
C PRO A 102 4.30 -2.49 10.57
N SER A 103 4.22 -2.39 9.25
CA SER A 103 4.03 -1.11 8.54
C SER A 103 2.73 -1.00 7.75
N LYS A 104 1.84 -2.00 7.86
CA LYS A 104 0.58 -2.06 7.11
C LYS A 104 -0.62 -2.13 8.03
N TYR A 105 -1.72 -1.50 7.61
CA TYR A 105 -2.98 -1.51 8.36
C TYR A 105 -3.95 -2.61 7.92
N ASN A 106 -3.58 -3.37 6.89
CA ASN A 106 -4.15 -4.66 6.50
C ASN A 106 -3.10 -5.42 5.67
N SER A 107 -3.49 -6.51 5.00
CA SER A 107 -2.55 -7.33 4.22
C SER A 107 -1.92 -6.61 3.02
N LEU A 108 -2.51 -5.51 2.55
CA LEU A 108 -2.11 -4.84 1.31
C LEU A 108 -1.68 -3.39 1.51
N HIS A 109 -2.35 -2.66 2.40
CA HIS A 109 -2.29 -1.21 2.44
C HIS A 109 -1.54 -0.69 3.67
N GLY A 110 -0.72 0.34 3.45
CA GLY A 110 0.10 1.01 4.46
C GLY A 110 1.38 1.55 3.84
N ILE A 111 2.45 1.57 4.63
CA ILE A 111 3.81 1.85 4.15
C ILE A 111 4.44 0.50 3.81
N ASP A 112 5.04 0.34 2.62
CA ASP A 112 5.57 -0.97 2.18
C ASP A 112 6.58 -1.55 3.18
N GLY A 113 7.43 -0.70 3.75
CA GLY A 113 8.29 -1.07 4.87
C GLY A 113 8.67 0.08 5.79
N VAL A 114 8.68 -0.22 7.09
CA VAL A 114 9.34 0.60 8.11
C VAL A 114 10.46 -0.24 8.70
N PHE A 115 11.68 0.26 8.63
CA PHE A 115 12.87 -0.43 9.08
C PHE A 115 13.63 0.41 10.09
N VAL A 116 14.07 -0.20 11.18
CA VAL A 116 14.78 0.50 12.26
C VAL A 116 16.14 -0.15 12.49
N ARG A 117 17.17 0.68 12.63
CA ARG A 117 18.48 0.24 13.12
C ARG A 117 18.72 0.86 14.48
N ARG A 118 19.12 0.03 15.44
CA ARG A 118 19.39 0.44 16.82
C ARG A 118 20.89 0.45 17.12
N THR A 119 21.31 1.30 18.05
CA THR A 119 22.66 1.24 18.63
C THR A 119 22.77 0.02 19.55
N PRO A 120 23.98 -0.38 19.98
CA PRO A 120 24.14 -1.43 21.00
C PRO A 120 23.43 -1.13 22.33
N LYS A 121 23.13 0.15 22.62
CA LYS A 121 22.38 0.57 23.81
C LYS A 121 20.86 0.47 23.64
N GLY A 122 20.37 0.10 22.45
CA GLY A 122 18.95 0.00 22.13
C GLY A 122 18.33 1.27 21.53
N ASP A 123 19.07 2.38 21.52
CA ASP A 123 18.61 3.66 20.96
C ASP A 123 18.39 3.57 19.46
N ILE A 124 17.42 4.31 18.94
CA ILE A 124 17.18 4.40 17.50
C ILE A 124 18.30 5.21 16.85
N ALA A 125 19.11 4.53 16.02
CA ALA A 125 20.15 5.15 15.21
C ALA A 125 19.56 5.69 13.90
N GLU A 126 18.66 4.92 13.26
CA GLU A 126 18.07 5.28 11.96
C GLU A 126 16.71 4.60 11.76
N ILE A 127 15.81 5.29 11.06
CA ILE A 127 14.53 4.80 10.58
C ILE A 127 14.50 4.97 9.06
N ARG A 128 14.13 3.92 8.34
CA ARG A 128 13.86 3.99 6.89
C ARG A 128 12.39 3.71 6.62
N LEU A 129 11.70 4.71 6.09
CA LEU A 129 10.41 4.56 5.45
C LEU A 129 10.66 4.23 4.00
N VAL A 130 10.27 3.03 3.59
CA VAL A 130 10.49 2.54 2.24
C VAL A 130 9.16 2.36 1.54
N GLU A 131 9.07 2.92 0.35
CA GLU A 131 8.12 2.50 -0.68
C GLU A 131 8.90 1.74 -1.75
N ASN A 132 8.41 0.58 -2.18
CA ASN A 132 9.05 -0.20 -3.22
C ASN A 132 8.21 -0.26 -4.49
N LYS A 133 8.89 -0.15 -5.63
CA LYS A 133 8.32 -0.31 -6.96
C LYS A 133 9.10 -1.36 -7.73
N VAL A 134 8.40 -2.08 -8.59
CA VAL A 134 8.97 -3.15 -9.42
C VAL A 134 8.74 -2.82 -10.90
N ASP A 135 9.80 -2.92 -11.70
CA ASP A 135 9.87 -2.63 -13.14
C ASP A 135 9.42 -1.21 -13.53
N SER A 136 8.24 -1.00 -14.11
CA SER A 136 7.79 0.33 -14.56
C SER A 136 6.84 1.01 -13.56
N ALA A 137 6.63 0.42 -12.37
CA ALA A 137 5.74 0.99 -11.37
C ALA A 137 6.32 2.31 -10.81
N MET A 138 5.45 3.28 -10.56
CA MET A 138 5.79 4.61 -10.06
C MET A 138 5.03 4.92 -8.77
N LEU A 139 5.48 5.94 -8.02
CA LEU A 139 4.71 6.50 -6.91
C LEU A 139 3.37 7.04 -7.41
N ASN A 140 2.32 6.91 -6.60
CA ASN A 140 1.05 7.55 -6.90
C ASN A 140 1.18 9.07 -6.66
N PRO A 141 0.92 9.93 -7.67
CA PRO A 141 1.05 11.37 -7.52
C PRO A 141 0.03 12.01 -6.57
N GLY A 142 -1.02 11.31 -6.12
CA GLY A 142 -1.98 11.85 -5.17
C GLY A 142 -2.98 12.84 -5.77
N PRO A 143 -3.89 13.40 -4.94
CA PRO A 143 -3.63 13.89 -3.58
C PRO A 143 -4.05 12.96 -2.39
N PRO A 144 -3.27 12.92 -1.28
CA PRO A 144 -1.90 13.44 -1.14
C PRO A 144 -0.89 12.55 -1.91
N ALA A 145 0.20 13.15 -2.39
CA ALA A 145 1.25 12.41 -3.10
C ALA A 145 1.84 11.31 -2.21
N GLN A 146 2.05 10.12 -2.77
CA GLN A 146 2.59 8.99 -2.01
C GLN A 146 3.97 9.36 -1.41
N MET A 147 4.23 8.93 -0.18
CA MET A 147 5.42 9.29 0.60
C MET A 147 5.57 10.78 0.98
N SER A 148 4.62 11.64 0.65
CA SER A 148 4.53 12.99 1.27
C SER A 148 4.18 12.90 2.75
N ASP A 149 4.46 13.96 3.51
CA ASP A 149 4.11 14.02 4.93
C ASP A 149 2.61 13.84 5.18
N ALA A 150 1.77 14.43 4.34
CA ALA A 150 0.32 14.28 4.42
C ALA A 150 -0.09 12.81 4.22
N TRP A 151 0.51 12.13 3.23
CA TRP A 151 0.25 10.72 2.96
C TRP A 151 0.76 9.81 4.08
N ILE A 152 1.95 10.08 4.63
CA ILE A 152 2.53 9.31 5.75
C ILE A 152 1.64 9.47 6.99
N ARG A 153 1.24 10.70 7.33
CA ARG A 153 0.34 10.98 8.47
C ARG A 153 -1.00 10.27 8.30
N GLN A 154 -1.60 10.32 7.11
CA GLN A 154 -2.86 9.61 6.82
C GLN A 154 -2.71 8.09 6.97
N SER A 155 -1.60 7.52 6.49
CA SER A 155 -1.32 6.09 6.60
C SER A 155 -1.10 5.67 8.05
N CYS A 156 -0.34 6.46 8.82
CA CYS A 156 -0.14 6.24 10.25
C CYS A 156 -1.46 6.34 11.03
N GLN A 157 -2.34 7.29 10.69
CA GLN A 157 -3.65 7.41 11.34
C GLN A 157 -4.51 6.16 11.12
N LYS A 158 -4.46 5.56 9.92
CA LYS A 158 -5.14 4.29 9.64
C LYS A 158 -4.52 3.15 10.45
N MET A 159 -3.19 3.08 10.54
CA MET A 159 -2.47 2.08 11.34
C MET A 159 -2.81 2.17 12.84
N LEU A 160 -3.02 3.38 13.38
CA LEU A 160 -3.47 3.56 14.76
C LEU A 160 -4.87 3.00 15.02
N ASN A 161 -5.71 2.86 13.98
CA ASN A 161 -7.12 2.51 14.10
C ASN A 161 -7.42 1.02 13.76
N THR A 162 -6.42 0.19 13.51
CA THR A 162 -6.62 -1.20 13.05
C THR A 162 -6.92 -2.21 14.16
N GLY A 163 -6.61 -1.88 15.41
CA GLY A 163 -6.57 -2.83 16.52
C GLY A 163 -5.27 -3.66 16.58
N ASP A 164 -4.35 -3.54 15.61
CA ASP A 164 -3.02 -4.16 15.66
C ASP A 164 -2.06 -3.27 16.46
N ALA A 165 -1.66 -3.74 17.65
CA ALA A 165 -0.77 -3.00 18.54
C ALA A 165 0.61 -2.72 17.90
N GLY A 166 1.16 -3.67 17.13
CA GLY A 166 2.46 -3.51 16.48
C GLY A 166 2.42 -2.47 15.35
N ALA A 167 1.34 -2.45 14.57
CA ALA A 167 1.11 -1.40 13.57
C ALA A 167 0.92 -0.04 14.24
N ALA A 168 0.16 0.02 15.34
CA ALA A 168 -0.06 1.26 16.09
C ALA A 168 1.25 1.81 16.70
N ASP A 169 2.09 0.95 17.28
CA ASP A 169 3.40 1.35 17.83
C ASP A 169 4.35 1.85 16.74
N THR A 170 4.35 1.19 15.59
CA THR A 170 5.12 1.65 14.42
C THR A 170 4.63 3.02 13.95
N ALA A 171 3.32 3.24 13.88
CA ALA A 171 2.76 4.54 13.51
C ALA A 171 3.17 5.66 14.49
N ARG A 172 3.10 5.41 15.81
CA ARG A 172 3.58 6.36 16.83
C ARG A 172 5.06 6.68 16.65
N LEU A 173 5.88 5.65 16.43
CA LEU A 173 7.31 5.82 16.22
C LEU A 173 7.60 6.71 15.01
N VAL A 174 6.93 6.44 13.89
CA VAL A 174 7.10 7.22 12.64
C VAL A 174 6.66 8.66 12.84
N LEU A 175 5.49 8.89 13.44
CA LEU A 175 4.97 10.25 13.69
C LEU A 175 5.90 11.05 14.61
N ALA A 176 6.49 10.42 15.62
CA ALA A 176 7.43 11.07 16.54
C ALA A 176 8.77 11.45 15.88
N HIS A 177 9.11 10.84 14.74
CA HIS A 177 10.39 11.05 14.05
C HIS A 177 10.24 11.64 12.64
N LEU A 178 9.04 12.06 12.23
CA LEU A 178 8.79 12.46 10.84
C LEU A 178 9.70 13.63 10.38
N ASP A 179 10.01 14.54 11.31
CA ASP A 179 10.89 15.69 11.10
C ASP A 179 12.33 15.43 11.61
N SER A 180 12.62 14.22 12.07
CA SER A 180 13.93 13.86 12.62
C SER A 180 14.93 13.55 11.50
N PRO A 181 16.20 13.98 11.60
CA PRO A 181 17.25 13.57 10.66
C PRO A 181 17.57 12.06 10.71
N ARG A 182 17.06 11.35 11.73
CA ARG A 182 17.18 9.88 11.84
C ARG A 182 16.22 9.16 10.90
N LEU A 183 15.16 9.82 10.44
CA LEU A 183 14.17 9.23 9.54
C LEU A 183 14.50 9.58 8.09
N ARG A 184 14.59 8.55 7.25
CA ARG A 184 14.81 8.68 5.81
C ARG A 184 13.62 8.12 5.06
N ARG A 185 13.16 8.85 4.05
CA ARG A 185 12.14 8.41 3.09
C ARG A 185 12.85 7.94 1.83
N GLU A 186 12.61 6.70 1.41
CA GLU A 186 13.30 6.08 0.30
C GLU A 186 12.32 5.42 -0.67
N LEU A 187 12.53 5.68 -1.96
CA LEU A 187 11.90 4.94 -3.05
C LEU A 187 12.89 3.89 -3.54
N TRP A 188 12.55 2.63 -3.30
CA TRP A 188 13.31 1.47 -3.74
C TRP A 188 12.73 0.93 -5.04
N HIS A 189 13.56 0.78 -6.07
CA HIS A 189 13.12 0.37 -7.38
C HIS A 189 13.87 -0.87 -7.83
N HIS A 190 13.14 -1.98 -8.00
CA HIS A 190 13.68 -3.27 -8.42
C HIS A 190 13.35 -3.52 -9.90
N ASP A 191 14.38 -3.67 -10.71
CA ASP A 191 14.26 -4.10 -12.10
C ASP A 191 14.50 -5.61 -12.17
N LEU A 192 13.44 -6.37 -12.42
CA LEU A 192 13.53 -7.83 -12.46
C LEU A 192 14.30 -8.33 -13.68
N SER A 193 14.30 -7.57 -14.78
CA SER A 193 14.95 -7.96 -16.03
C SER A 193 16.47 -7.86 -15.94
N THR A 194 16.96 -6.81 -15.29
CA THR A 194 18.41 -6.58 -15.12
C THR A 194 18.93 -7.04 -13.77
N GLY A 195 18.05 -7.37 -12.82
CA GLY A 195 18.41 -7.74 -11.46
C GLY A 195 18.87 -6.56 -10.62
N LYS A 196 18.75 -5.34 -11.12
CA LYS A 196 19.25 -4.14 -10.47
C LYS A 196 18.23 -3.61 -9.45
N THR A 197 18.76 -3.01 -8.39
CA THR A 197 17.96 -2.20 -7.46
C THR A 197 18.54 -0.80 -7.41
N THR A 198 17.69 0.22 -7.51
CA THR A 198 18.09 1.62 -7.30
C THR A 198 17.30 2.23 -6.15
N VAL A 199 17.91 3.17 -5.44
CA VAL A 199 17.25 3.92 -4.36
C VAL A 199 17.36 5.40 -4.63
N ARG A 200 16.26 6.09 -4.38
CA ARG A 200 16.15 7.55 -4.40
C ARG A 200 15.65 7.99 -3.05
N SER A 201 16.21 9.07 -2.50
CA SER A 201 15.55 9.76 -1.39
C SER A 201 14.23 10.38 -1.86
N VAL A 202 13.26 10.52 -0.97
CA VAL A 202 12.00 11.20 -1.23
C VAL A 202 11.90 12.39 -0.28
N ASP A 203 11.56 13.56 -0.80
CA ASP A 203 11.40 14.75 0.04
C ASP A 203 10.06 14.77 0.79
N HIS A 204 9.83 15.81 1.60
CA HIS A 204 8.60 15.98 2.39
C HIS A 204 7.33 16.12 1.54
N SER A 205 7.47 16.50 0.26
CA SER A 205 6.37 16.63 -0.68
C SER A 205 6.05 15.33 -1.43
N GLY A 206 6.82 14.27 -1.21
CA GLY A 206 6.66 12.99 -1.90
C GLY A 206 7.40 12.92 -3.24
N GLN A 207 8.28 13.88 -3.56
CA GLN A 207 9.02 13.89 -4.82
C GLN A 207 10.32 13.07 -4.71
N PRO A 208 10.50 12.03 -5.57
CA PRO A 208 11.75 11.30 -5.66
C PRO A 208 12.88 12.18 -6.18
N GLN A 209 14.02 12.09 -5.52
CA GLN A 209 15.23 12.81 -5.88
C GLN A 209 16.12 11.97 -6.82
N ASN A 210 17.39 12.39 -6.96
CA ASN A 210 18.40 11.63 -7.67
C ASN A 210 18.68 10.27 -7.03
N ILE A 211 19.14 9.32 -7.85
CA ILE A 211 19.55 8.00 -7.38
C ILE A 211 20.77 8.17 -6.48
N ASN A 212 20.65 7.76 -5.23
CA ASN A 212 21.72 7.84 -4.23
C ASN A 212 22.38 6.47 -3.95
N GLN A 213 21.73 5.37 -4.34
CA GLN A 213 22.30 4.03 -4.19
C GLN A 213 21.86 3.10 -5.34
N ARG A 214 22.76 2.19 -5.72
CA ARG A 214 22.53 1.17 -6.75
C ARG A 214 23.15 -0.15 -6.34
N TRP A 215 22.47 -1.25 -6.64
CA TRP A 215 23.00 -2.60 -6.56
C TRP A 215 22.74 -3.33 -7.86
N GLY A 216 23.75 -4.06 -8.32
CA GLY A 216 23.67 -5.02 -9.43
C GLY A 216 24.18 -6.40 -9.01
N ASP A 217 23.92 -6.78 -7.76
CA ASP A 217 24.29 -8.08 -7.21
C ASP A 217 23.27 -9.18 -7.59
N ARG A 218 23.48 -10.40 -7.09
CA ARG A 218 22.62 -11.55 -7.42
C ARG A 218 21.38 -11.68 -6.55
N LEU A 219 21.09 -10.73 -5.64
CA LEU A 219 19.97 -10.87 -4.68
C LEU A 219 18.63 -11.05 -5.40
N VAL A 220 18.36 -10.24 -6.43
CA VAL A 220 17.11 -10.34 -7.21
C VAL A 220 17.03 -11.69 -7.91
N ALA A 221 18.07 -12.08 -8.66
CA ALA A 221 18.08 -13.35 -9.39
C ALA A 221 17.95 -14.58 -8.47
N ASN A 222 18.67 -14.59 -7.34
CA ASN A 222 18.63 -15.68 -6.36
C ASN A 222 17.25 -15.79 -5.71
N GLU A 223 16.65 -14.66 -5.35
CA GLU A 223 15.33 -14.64 -4.75
C GLU A 223 14.24 -15.08 -5.74
N LEU A 224 14.35 -14.69 -7.00
CA LEU A 224 13.47 -15.19 -8.06
C LEU A 224 13.58 -16.71 -8.23
N ASN A 225 14.80 -17.26 -8.30
CA ASN A 225 15.01 -18.72 -8.37
C ASN A 225 14.33 -19.44 -7.20
N ARG A 226 14.58 -18.97 -5.97
CA ARG A 226 14.01 -19.55 -4.76
C ARG A 226 12.48 -19.52 -4.76
N GLN A 227 11.87 -18.45 -5.27
CA GLN A 227 10.41 -18.32 -5.36
C GLN A 227 9.81 -19.23 -6.45
N CYS A 228 10.51 -19.40 -7.57
CA CYS A 228 10.13 -20.37 -8.60
C CYS A 228 10.21 -21.81 -8.08
N GLU A 229 11.32 -22.18 -7.42
CA GLU A 229 11.52 -23.52 -6.84
C GLU A 229 10.49 -23.86 -5.77
N ALA A 230 10.08 -22.85 -4.98
CA ALA A 230 9.03 -22.98 -4.00
C ALA A 230 7.60 -22.91 -4.59
N ALA A 231 7.44 -22.87 -5.92
CA ALA A 231 6.16 -22.74 -6.61
C ALA A 231 5.30 -21.53 -6.17
N ARG A 232 5.94 -20.46 -5.69
CA ARG A 232 5.28 -19.20 -5.28
C ARG A 232 5.12 -18.20 -6.43
N LEU A 233 5.91 -18.39 -7.49
CA LEU A 233 5.81 -17.70 -8.77
C LEU A 233 5.66 -18.75 -9.88
N VAL A 234 4.90 -18.40 -10.92
CA VAL A 234 4.80 -19.24 -12.12
C VAL A 234 5.99 -18.90 -13.01
N CYS A 235 6.91 -19.85 -13.16
CA CYS A 235 8.15 -19.62 -13.90
C CYS A 235 8.27 -20.61 -15.04
N GLN A 236 8.53 -20.09 -16.24
CA GLN A 236 8.81 -20.88 -17.43
C GLN A 236 10.31 -20.86 -17.69
N THR A 237 10.86 -22.04 -17.96
CA THR A 237 12.18 -22.16 -18.55
C THR A 237 12.10 -21.57 -19.97
N PRO A 238 13.08 -20.75 -20.40
CA PRO A 238 13.10 -20.23 -21.76
C PRO A 238 13.09 -21.33 -22.82
#